data_AF-A0A2E0J750-F1
#
_entry.id   AF-A0A2E0J750-F1
#
_cell.length_a   1.000
_cell.length_b   1.000
_cell.length_c   1.000
_cell.angle_alpha   90.00
_cell.angle_beta   90.00
_cell.angle_gamma   90.00
#
_symmetry.space_group_name_H-M   'P 1'
#
loop_
_entity.id
_entity.type
_entity.pdbx_description
1 polymer ?
#
loop_
_entity_poly.entity_id
_entity_poly.type
_entity_poly.pdbx_seq_one_letter_code
_entity_poly.pdbx_strand_id
1 'polypeptide(L)'
;MRHDGSVTLFQYWNRLRGNRPAPRRTEVEPAEIKSLLADTFILEKDARGEAVFRLAGTRLCATFGKELKGLSFASLWAGRDQTVVGKLARSVFDMKSVVILTFDGKNKAGDKATFELLMLPLEGGMESPRAMGSLLACEKPFWLGAESLVDCEVTSLRLIDADREPVLLKNRPAVEVPPLVPEKRSITDSLIEPGQGRRFRHLVVFDGGRNA
;
A
#
# COMPACT_ATOMS: atom_id res chain seq x y z
N MET A 1 2.45 -1.82 -0.19
CA MET A 1 1.24 -2.46 0.33
C MET A 1 1.11 -3.76 -0.41
N ARG A 2 1.01 -4.87 0.32
CA ARG A 2 1.03 -6.23 -0.21
C ARG A 2 -0.30 -6.95 0.02
N HIS A 3 -1.18 -6.44 0.89
CA HIS A 3 -2.46 -7.04 1.18
C HIS A 3 -3.63 -6.22 0.58
N ASP A 4 -4.55 -6.90 -0.12
CA ASP A 4 -5.69 -6.27 -0.81
C ASP A 4 -6.58 -5.45 0.13
N GLY A 5 -6.78 -5.93 1.36
CA GLY A 5 -7.51 -5.21 2.41
C GLY A 5 -6.88 -3.85 2.78
N SER A 6 -5.55 -3.78 2.90
CA SER A 6 -4.85 -2.51 3.16
C SER A 6 -5.00 -1.55 1.98
N VAL A 7 -4.89 -2.07 0.76
CA VAL A 7 -5.09 -1.29 -0.48
C VAL A 7 -6.51 -0.73 -0.54
N THR A 8 -7.50 -1.57 -0.24
CA THR A 8 -8.92 -1.19 -0.21
C THR A 8 -9.18 -0.09 0.81
N LEU A 9 -8.65 -0.24 2.04
CA LEU A 9 -8.80 0.78 3.08
C LEU A 9 -8.12 2.10 2.70
N PHE A 10 -6.91 2.04 2.12
CA PHE A 10 -6.20 3.21 1.63
C PHE A 10 -6.96 3.92 0.52
N GLN A 11 -7.48 3.19 -0.47
CA GLN A 11 -8.27 3.77 -1.57
C GLN A 11 -9.52 4.46 -1.05
N TYR A 12 -10.23 3.83 -0.11
CA TYR A 12 -11.38 4.42 0.56
C TYR A 12 -11.01 5.73 1.27
N TRP A 13 -9.96 5.71 2.11
CA TRP A 13 -9.47 6.90 2.81
C TRP A 13 -9.02 8.00 1.83
N ASN A 14 -8.31 7.64 0.77
CA ASN A 14 -7.82 8.57 -0.23
C ASN A 14 -8.97 9.20 -1.04
N ARG A 15 -10.04 8.45 -1.29
CA ARG A 15 -11.28 8.99 -1.89
C ARG A 15 -11.92 10.03 -0.98
N LEU A 16 -12.03 9.77 0.32
CA LEU A 16 -12.62 10.72 1.28
C LEU A 16 -11.79 12.00 1.44
N ARG A 17 -10.46 11.88 1.53
CA ARG A 17 -9.60 13.04 1.78
C ARG A 17 -9.62 14.02 0.60
N GLY A 18 -9.77 13.52 -0.63
CA GLY A 18 -9.61 14.31 -1.84
C GLY A 18 -8.22 14.97 -1.89
N ASN A 19 -8.18 16.30 -1.95
CA ASN A 19 -6.93 17.09 -1.96
C ASN A 19 -6.46 17.50 -0.55
N ARG A 20 -7.15 17.09 0.51
CA ARG A 20 -6.76 17.42 1.90
C ARG A 20 -5.74 16.40 2.45
N PRO A 21 -4.94 16.78 3.46
CA PRO A 21 -3.99 15.86 4.10
C PRO A 21 -4.67 14.63 4.72
N ALA A 22 -5.89 14.80 5.24
CA ALA A 22 -6.69 13.74 5.85
C ALA A 22 -8.19 14.05 5.70
N PRO A 23 -9.07 13.03 5.66
CA PRO A 23 -10.51 13.23 5.77
C PRO A 23 -10.91 13.44 7.23
N ARG A 24 -12.07 14.07 7.47
CA ARG A 24 -12.64 14.17 8.81
C ARG A 24 -13.12 12.82 9.27
N ARG A 25 -13.05 12.57 10.59
CA ARG A 25 -13.64 11.33 11.15
C ARG A 25 -15.14 11.21 10.83
N THR A 26 -15.88 12.31 10.76
CA THR A 26 -17.32 12.31 10.47
C THR A 26 -17.65 11.87 9.04
N GLU A 27 -16.68 11.89 8.12
CA GLU A 27 -16.86 11.44 6.73
C GLU A 27 -16.65 9.93 6.58
N VAL A 28 -16.14 9.27 7.61
CA VAL A 28 -15.89 7.83 7.58
C VAL A 28 -17.19 7.07 7.88
N GLU A 29 -17.76 6.49 6.84
CA GLU A 29 -18.93 5.60 6.84
C GLU A 29 -18.52 4.12 6.99
N PRO A 30 -18.75 3.47 8.15
CA PRO A 30 -18.32 2.09 8.38
C PRO A 30 -18.93 1.08 7.40
N ALA A 31 -20.15 1.35 6.91
CA ALA A 31 -20.87 0.48 5.99
C ALA A 31 -20.14 0.29 4.65
N GLU A 32 -19.40 1.30 4.19
CA GLU A 32 -18.62 1.24 2.95
C GLU A 32 -17.41 0.30 3.04
N ILE A 33 -16.88 0.09 4.25
CA ILE A 33 -15.73 -0.79 4.53
C ILE A 33 -16.13 -2.03 5.35
N LYS A 34 -17.40 -2.44 5.28
CA LYS A 34 -17.99 -3.51 6.11
C LYS A 34 -17.15 -4.80 6.18
N SER A 35 -16.52 -5.19 5.06
CA SER A 35 -15.70 -6.41 4.97
C SER A 35 -14.37 -6.30 5.72
N LEU A 36 -13.90 -5.09 6.01
CA LEU A 36 -12.62 -4.82 6.69
C LEU A 36 -12.80 -4.46 8.17
N LEU A 37 -14.04 -4.24 8.65
CA LEU A 37 -14.30 -3.76 10.00
C LEU A 37 -13.73 -4.66 11.10
N ALA A 38 -13.69 -5.98 10.86
CA ALA A 38 -13.13 -6.93 11.82
C ALA A 38 -11.61 -6.79 12.02
N ASP A 39 -10.90 -6.21 11.05
CA ASP A 39 -9.45 -6.02 11.04
C ASP A 39 -9.03 -4.54 11.22
N THR A 40 -10.02 -3.65 11.29
CA THR A 40 -9.84 -2.19 11.36
C THR A 40 -9.80 -1.72 12.81
N PHE A 41 -9.06 -0.66 13.07
CA PHE A 41 -9.03 0.02 14.35
C PHE A 41 -9.06 1.54 14.20
N ILE A 42 -9.45 2.22 15.27
CA ILE A 42 -9.30 3.68 15.42
C ILE A 42 -8.38 3.94 16.60
N LEU A 43 -7.35 4.73 16.37
CA LEU A 43 -6.51 5.30 17.42
C LEU A 43 -6.93 6.73 17.71
N GLU A 44 -6.76 7.14 18.96
CA GLU A 44 -6.75 8.56 19.33
C GLU A 44 -5.45 8.89 20.05
N LYS A 45 -5.07 10.16 19.96
CA LYS A 45 -3.96 10.72 20.73
C LYS A 45 -4.47 11.06 22.14
N ASP A 46 -3.92 10.42 23.16
CA ASP A 46 -4.26 10.72 24.55
C ASP A 46 -3.59 12.04 25.03
N ALA A 47 -3.85 12.42 26.28
CA ALA A 47 -3.30 13.64 26.87
C ALA A 47 -1.76 13.64 27.00
N ARG A 48 -1.12 12.45 26.95
CA ARG A 48 0.34 12.28 26.97
C ARG A 48 0.93 12.25 25.56
N GLY A 49 0.08 12.31 24.54
CA GLY A 49 0.47 12.23 23.15
C GLY A 49 0.68 10.80 22.64
N GLU A 50 0.26 9.78 23.40
CA GLU A 50 0.34 8.39 23.00
C GLU A 50 -0.87 7.96 22.17
N ALA A 51 -0.64 7.02 21.26
CA ALA A 51 -1.72 6.42 20.51
C ALA A 51 -2.43 5.35 21.36
N VAL A 52 -3.74 5.51 21.56
CA VAL A 52 -4.59 4.59 22.32
C VAL A 52 -5.71 4.09 21.43
N PHE A 53 -6.01 2.80 21.52
CA PHE A 53 -7.13 2.20 20.81
C PHE A 53 -8.47 2.73 21.33
N ARG A 54 -9.29 3.24 20.41
CA ARG A 54 -10.68 3.61 20.71
C ARG A 54 -11.68 2.63 20.19
N LEU A 55 -11.38 2.06 19.04
CA LEU A 55 -12.11 0.97 18.43
C LEU A 55 -11.09 -0.03 17.92
N ALA A 56 -11.43 -1.30 18.04
CA ALA A 56 -10.67 -2.40 17.48
C ALA A 56 -11.66 -3.44 16.98
N GLY A 57 -11.46 -3.90 15.75
CA GLY A 57 -12.28 -4.94 15.14
C GLY A 57 -12.17 -6.26 15.90
N THR A 58 -13.18 -7.12 15.76
CA THR A 58 -13.28 -8.37 16.52
C THR A 58 -12.17 -9.36 16.19
N ARG A 59 -11.74 -9.45 14.92
CA ARG A 59 -10.62 -10.31 14.53
C ARG A 59 -9.31 -9.77 15.08
N LEU A 60 -9.16 -8.45 15.12
CA LEU A 60 -7.99 -7.82 15.75
C LEU A 60 -7.90 -8.17 17.24
N CYS A 61 -9.01 -8.06 17.99
CA CYS A 61 -9.05 -8.46 19.40
C CYS A 61 -8.74 -9.96 19.57
N ALA A 62 -9.26 -10.82 18.69
CA ALA A 62 -8.96 -12.26 18.70
C ALA A 62 -7.47 -12.56 18.44
N THR A 63 -6.84 -11.86 17.49
CA THR A 63 -5.40 -11.98 17.20
C THR A 63 -4.53 -11.75 18.45
N PHE A 64 -4.92 -10.82 19.32
CA PHE A 64 -4.18 -10.52 20.56
C PHE A 64 -4.78 -11.17 21.81
N GLY A 65 -5.85 -11.96 21.68
CA GLY A 65 -6.51 -12.65 22.78
C GLY A 65 -7.15 -11.75 23.84
N LYS A 66 -7.39 -10.47 23.53
CA LYS A 66 -7.91 -9.49 24.50
C LYS A 66 -8.62 -8.33 23.82
N GLU A 67 -9.50 -7.68 24.57
CA GLU A 67 -10.07 -6.40 24.13
C GLU A 67 -8.97 -5.35 24.08
N LEU A 68 -8.80 -4.71 22.92
CA LEU A 68 -7.77 -3.69 22.73
C LEU A 68 -8.21 -2.29 23.12
N LYS A 69 -9.51 -2.04 23.24
CA LYS A 69 -10.05 -0.71 23.56
C LYS A 69 -9.45 -0.17 24.87
N GLY A 70 -8.97 1.06 24.82
CA GLY A 70 -8.30 1.73 25.94
C GLY A 70 -6.83 1.34 26.15
N LEU A 71 -6.31 0.34 25.44
CA LEU A 71 -4.90 -0.02 25.51
C LEU A 71 -4.04 0.90 24.64
N SER A 72 -2.81 1.13 25.09
CA SER A 72 -1.80 1.81 24.27
C SER A 72 -1.51 0.96 23.04
N PHE A 73 -1.50 1.59 21.87
CA PHE A 73 -1.07 0.96 20.63
C PHE A 73 0.33 0.39 20.79
N ALA A 74 1.29 1.20 21.26
CA ALA A 74 2.68 0.80 21.43
C ALA A 74 2.86 -0.45 22.33
N SER A 75 1.91 -0.76 23.21
CA SER A 75 1.96 -1.95 24.08
C SER A 75 1.85 -3.30 23.34
N LEU A 76 1.51 -3.30 22.05
CA LEU A 76 1.54 -4.52 21.23
C LEU A 76 2.96 -4.95 20.85
N TRP A 77 3.96 -4.07 21.05
CA TRP A 77 5.36 -4.32 20.72
C TRP A 77 6.22 -4.36 21.98
N ALA A 78 7.40 -4.98 21.86
CA ALA A 78 8.37 -5.07 22.93
C ALA A 78 9.68 -4.33 22.59
N GLY A 79 10.44 -3.98 23.63
CA GLY A 79 11.81 -3.46 23.51
C GLY A 79 11.92 -2.23 22.59
N ARG A 80 12.81 -2.32 21.60
CA ARG A 80 13.08 -1.21 20.66
C ARG A 80 11.87 -0.88 19.80
N ASP A 81 11.11 -1.89 19.39
CA ASP A 81 9.98 -1.72 18.48
C ASP A 81 8.84 -0.94 19.12
N GLN A 82 8.62 -1.11 20.43
CA GLN A 82 7.67 -0.30 21.19
C GLN A 82 7.94 1.21 21.03
N THR A 83 9.21 1.62 21.13
CA THR A 83 9.60 3.03 20.99
C THR A 83 9.46 3.50 19.54
N VAL A 84 9.86 2.67 18.57
CA VAL A 84 9.79 3.00 17.14
C VAL A 84 8.34 3.15 16.69
N VAL A 85 7.50 2.16 17.00
CA VAL A 85 6.09 2.14 16.60
C VAL A 85 5.29 3.23 17.30
N GLY A 86 5.60 3.52 18.57
CA GLY A 86 5.02 4.68 19.27
C GLY A 86 5.32 6.01 18.53
N LYS A 87 6.55 6.23 18.08
CA LYS A 87 6.92 7.41 17.29
C LYS A 87 6.21 7.45 15.93
N LEU A 88 6.08 6.31 15.25
CA LEU A 88 5.34 6.21 13.99
C LEU A 88 3.86 6.53 14.16
N ALA A 89 3.23 6.05 15.24
CA ALA A 89 1.84 6.39 15.51
C ALA A 89 1.65 7.89 15.78
N ARG A 90 2.62 8.53 16.47
CA ARG A 90 2.62 9.99 16.68
C ARG A 90 2.76 10.78 15.38
N SER A 91 3.63 10.34 14.45
CA SER A 91 3.78 11.03 13.16
C SER A 91 2.51 10.99 12.30
N VAL A 92 1.68 9.95 12.44
CA VAL A 92 0.35 9.92 11.80
C VAL A 92 -0.52 11.07 12.31
N PHE A 93 -0.55 11.32 13.62
CA PHE A 93 -1.36 12.42 14.17
C PHE A 93 -0.81 13.80 13.80
N ASP A 94 0.51 13.98 13.99
CA ASP A 94 1.16 15.29 14.02
C ASP A 94 1.57 15.77 12.63
N MET A 95 2.01 14.84 11.77
CA MET A 95 2.51 15.13 10.42
C MET A 95 1.56 14.64 9.32
N LYS A 96 0.37 14.12 9.68
CA LYS A 96 -0.57 13.51 8.73
C LYS A 96 0.09 12.47 7.81
N SER A 97 1.05 11.74 8.36
CA SER A 97 1.77 10.71 7.61
C SER A 97 0.93 9.44 7.49
N VAL A 98 1.04 8.77 6.35
CA VAL A 98 0.57 7.40 6.16
C VAL A 98 1.70 6.44 6.54
N VAL A 99 1.42 5.49 7.42
CA VAL A 99 2.39 4.48 7.85
C VAL A 99 1.95 3.12 7.34
N ILE A 100 2.89 2.40 6.73
CA ILE A 100 2.76 0.97 6.42
C ILE A 100 3.88 0.25 7.15
N LEU A 101 3.53 -0.78 7.90
CA LEU A 101 4.42 -1.60 8.69
C LEU A 101 4.17 -3.07 8.30
N THR A 102 5.24 -3.85 8.17
CA THR A 102 5.16 -5.32 8.19
C THR A 102 5.84 -5.79 9.46
N PHE A 103 5.25 -6.79 10.11
CA PHE A 103 5.82 -7.40 11.31
C PHE A 103 5.50 -8.89 11.34
N ASP A 104 6.32 -9.64 12.06
CA ASP A 104 6.06 -11.04 12.38
C ASP A 104 5.49 -11.13 13.80
N GLY A 105 4.33 -11.75 13.93
CA GLY A 105 3.71 -12.09 15.21
C GLY A 105 4.00 -13.53 15.57
N LYS A 106 4.26 -13.80 16.86
CA LYS A 106 4.50 -15.15 17.38
C LYS A 106 3.48 -15.50 18.46
N ASN A 107 2.96 -16.72 18.46
CA ASN A 107 2.16 -17.25 19.57
C ASN A 107 3.07 -17.84 20.67
N LYS A 108 2.48 -18.38 21.75
CA LYS A 108 3.23 -19.00 22.85
C LYS A 108 4.02 -20.24 22.45
N ALA A 109 3.53 -21.00 21.47
CA ALA A 109 4.20 -22.18 20.95
C ALA A 109 5.38 -21.84 20.02
N GLY A 110 5.51 -20.57 19.62
CA GLY A 110 6.54 -20.09 18.71
C GLY A 110 6.14 -20.09 17.23
N ASP A 111 4.91 -20.48 16.90
CA ASP A 111 4.38 -20.38 15.54
C ASP A 111 4.32 -18.92 15.11
N LYS A 112 4.74 -18.65 13.87
CA LYS A 112 4.84 -17.30 13.33
C LYS A 112 3.80 -17.04 12.24
N ALA A 113 3.35 -15.80 12.18
CA ALA A 113 2.59 -15.27 11.05
C ALA A 113 3.07 -13.86 10.71
N THR A 114 3.12 -13.54 9.42
CA THR A 114 3.46 -12.19 8.95
C THR A 114 2.19 -11.37 8.79
N PHE A 115 2.25 -10.12 9.22
CA PHE A 115 1.14 -9.17 9.17
C PHE A 115 1.55 -7.88 8.46
N GLU A 116 0.58 -7.26 7.80
CA GLU A 116 0.65 -5.89 7.30
C GLU A 116 -0.25 -4.99 8.16
N LEU A 117 0.32 -3.90 8.66
CA LEU A 117 -0.36 -2.87 9.42
C LEU A 117 -0.33 -1.55 8.64
N LEU A 118 -1.49 -0.92 8.51
CA LEU A 118 -1.68 0.38 7.88
C LEU A 118 -2.21 1.36 8.93
N MET A 119 -1.65 2.57 8.97
CA MET A 119 -2.22 3.70 9.71
C MET A 119 -2.38 4.90 8.80
N LEU A 120 -3.56 5.51 8.90
CA LEU A 120 -4.04 6.60 8.07
C LEU A 120 -4.51 7.73 9.00
N PRO A 121 -4.06 8.97 8.77
CA PRO A 121 -4.47 10.08 9.61
C PRO A 121 -5.95 10.39 9.39
N LEU A 122 -6.63 10.79 10.45
CA LEU A 122 -7.94 11.43 10.36
C LEU A 122 -7.81 12.85 10.90
N GLU A 123 -8.56 13.75 10.27
CA GLU A 123 -8.81 15.06 10.81
C GLU A 123 -9.84 14.90 11.95
N GLY A 124 -9.33 14.90 13.18
CA GLY A 124 -10.16 15.22 14.33
C GLY A 124 -10.37 16.73 14.32
N GLY A 125 -11.58 17.20 14.65
CA GLY A 125 -11.76 18.62 14.99
C GLY A 125 -10.87 19.03 16.17
N MET A 126 -11.04 20.25 16.69
CA MET A 126 -10.16 20.85 17.70
C MET A 126 -9.85 19.99 18.94
N GLU A 127 -10.61 18.93 19.24
CA GLU A 127 -10.52 18.25 20.53
C GLU A 127 -9.81 16.88 20.56
N SER A 128 -9.51 16.21 19.44
CA SER A 128 -8.75 14.95 19.49
C SER A 128 -8.27 14.44 18.12
N PRO A 129 -6.96 14.49 17.83
CA PRO A 129 -6.38 13.84 16.65
C PRO A 129 -6.66 12.33 16.65
N ARG A 130 -7.08 11.80 15.51
CA ARG A 130 -7.41 10.38 15.32
C ARG A 130 -6.65 9.79 14.15
N ALA A 131 -6.54 8.47 14.16
CA ALA A 131 -6.05 7.69 13.04
C ALA A 131 -6.96 6.48 12.84
N MET A 132 -7.16 6.09 11.59
CA MET A 132 -7.76 4.82 11.23
C MET A 132 -6.67 3.88 10.75
N GLY A 133 -6.79 2.59 11.02
CA GLY A 133 -5.83 1.62 10.50
C GLY A 133 -6.42 0.25 10.34
N SER A 134 -5.67 -0.62 9.67
CA SER A 134 -5.96 -2.05 9.55
C SER A 134 -4.75 -2.85 9.95
N LEU A 135 -4.97 -4.04 10.50
CA LEU A 135 -3.93 -5.03 10.75
C LEU A 135 -4.41 -6.35 10.16
N LEU A 136 -3.70 -6.82 9.15
CA LEU A 136 -4.12 -7.93 8.29
C LEU A 136 -3.01 -8.96 8.23
N ALA A 137 -3.34 -10.22 8.43
CA ALA A 137 -2.37 -11.30 8.25
C ALA A 137 -2.11 -11.49 6.75
N CYS A 138 -0.84 -11.53 6.32
CA CYS A 138 -0.46 -11.77 4.93
C CYS A 138 -0.90 -13.16 4.47
N GLU A 139 -0.89 -14.12 5.40
CA GLU A 139 -1.42 -15.46 5.25
C GLU A 139 -2.29 -15.77 6.47
N LYS A 140 -3.27 -16.67 6.32
CA LYS A 140 -4.15 -17.09 7.43
C LYS A 140 -3.74 -18.47 7.92
N PRO A 141 -2.83 -18.58 8.89
CA PRO A 141 -2.51 -19.88 9.45
C PRO A 141 -3.68 -20.40 10.28
N PHE A 142 -3.78 -21.72 10.40
CA PHE A 142 -4.90 -22.40 11.06
C PHE A 142 -5.08 -22.00 12.53
N TRP A 143 -4.01 -21.58 13.21
CA TRP A 143 -4.02 -21.21 14.62
C TRP A 143 -4.49 -19.77 14.88
N LEU A 144 -4.49 -18.89 13.87
CA LEU A 144 -4.76 -17.47 14.07
C LEU A 144 -6.20 -17.25 14.51
N GLY A 145 -6.38 -16.72 15.71
CA GLY A 145 -7.68 -16.49 16.34
C GLY A 145 -8.10 -17.59 17.34
N ALA A 146 -7.45 -18.77 17.30
CA ALA A 146 -7.51 -19.75 18.39
C ALA A 146 -6.36 -19.49 19.39
N GLU A 147 -5.16 -19.24 18.87
CA GLU A 147 -3.99 -18.84 19.62
C GLU A 147 -3.72 -17.35 19.45
N SER A 148 -3.28 -16.71 20.53
CA SER A 148 -3.01 -15.27 20.57
C SER A 148 -1.54 -14.95 20.34
N LEU A 149 -1.26 -13.82 19.71
CA LEU A 149 0.08 -13.27 19.63
C LEU A 149 0.57 -12.84 21.02
N VAL A 150 1.82 -13.18 21.32
CA VAL A 150 2.52 -12.78 22.55
C VAL A 150 3.76 -11.94 22.28
N ASP A 151 4.26 -11.95 21.05
CA ASP A 151 5.42 -11.18 20.61
C ASP A 151 5.17 -10.65 19.18
N CYS A 152 5.66 -9.44 18.90
CA CYS A 152 5.53 -8.77 17.60
C CYS A 152 6.85 -8.08 17.26
N GLU A 153 7.43 -8.46 16.12
CA GLU A 153 8.75 -8.01 15.67
C GLU A 153 8.63 -7.28 14.32
N VAL A 154 9.03 -6.01 14.28
CA VAL A 154 8.94 -5.18 13.08
C VAL A 154 9.95 -5.65 12.04
N THR A 155 9.47 -6.04 10.85
CA THR A 155 10.31 -6.52 9.75
C THR A 155 10.56 -5.45 8.69
N SER A 156 9.57 -4.59 8.42
CA SER A 156 9.76 -3.46 7.52
C SER A 156 8.82 -2.31 7.85
N LEU A 157 9.25 -1.08 7.56
CA LEU A 157 8.43 0.11 7.75
C LEU A 157 8.55 1.05 6.55
N ARG A 158 7.45 1.73 6.22
CA ARG A 158 7.39 2.77 5.21
C ARG A 158 6.52 3.91 5.72
N LEU A 159 7.10 5.10 5.74
CA LEU A 159 6.39 6.36 5.95
C LEU A 159 6.13 6.99 4.59
N ILE A 160 4.87 7.34 4.32
CA ILE A 160 4.47 8.10 3.14
C ILE A 160 3.92 9.43 3.64
N ASP A 161 4.56 10.51 3.22
CA ASP A 161 4.04 11.85 3.42
C ASP A 161 2.95 12.11 2.36
N ALA A 162 1.73 12.41 2.80
CA ALA A 162 0.59 12.60 1.91
C ALA A 162 0.63 13.95 1.17
N ASP A 163 1.37 14.92 1.69
CA ASP A 163 1.45 16.30 1.18
C ASP A 163 2.79 16.62 0.51
N ARG A 164 3.82 15.79 0.75
CA ARG A 164 5.09 15.95 0.05
C ARG A 164 4.85 15.66 -1.43
N GLU A 165 4.90 16.72 -2.25
CA GLU A 165 5.12 16.56 -3.69
C GLU A 165 6.20 15.49 -3.87
N PRO A 166 6.01 14.49 -4.74
CA PRO A 166 7.08 13.57 -5.06
C PRO A 166 8.20 14.37 -5.73
N VAL A 167 9.13 14.89 -4.93
CA VAL A 167 10.35 15.58 -5.38
C VAL A 167 11.15 14.67 -6.33
N LEU A 168 10.91 13.35 -6.26
CA LEU A 168 11.42 12.31 -7.15
C LEU A 168 10.92 12.39 -8.61
N LEU A 169 9.87 13.16 -8.92
CA LEU A 169 9.45 13.41 -10.31
C LEU A 169 10.14 14.63 -10.94
N LYS A 170 10.70 15.55 -10.15
CA LYS A 170 11.40 16.74 -10.67
C LYS A 170 12.87 16.48 -11.01
N ASN A 171 13.49 15.46 -10.42
CA ASN A 171 14.92 15.16 -10.57
C ASN A 171 15.24 13.86 -11.33
N ARG A 172 14.31 13.32 -12.14
CA ARG A 172 14.73 12.29 -13.11
C ARG A 172 15.47 13.00 -14.24
N PRO A 173 16.75 12.69 -14.54
CA PRO A 173 17.29 13.04 -15.84
C PRO A 173 16.36 12.43 -16.88
N ALA A 174 15.94 13.23 -17.88
CA ALA A 174 15.18 12.72 -19.00
C ALA A 174 16.00 11.59 -19.63
N VAL A 175 15.56 10.35 -19.46
CA VAL A 175 16.09 9.25 -20.25
C VAL A 175 15.48 9.46 -21.63
N GLU A 176 16.30 9.84 -22.62
CA GLU A 176 15.89 9.82 -24.02
C GLU A 176 15.48 8.39 -24.36
N VAL A 177 14.18 8.16 -24.41
CA VAL A 177 13.63 6.92 -24.96
C VAL A 177 13.74 7.01 -26.47
N PRO A 178 14.39 6.04 -27.14
CA PRO A 178 14.37 5.95 -28.59
C PRO A 178 12.93 5.96 -29.10
N PRO A 179 12.64 6.58 -30.25
CA PRO A 179 11.30 6.62 -30.80
C PRO A 179 10.72 5.21 -30.91
N LEU A 180 9.53 5.00 -30.32
CA LEU A 180 8.75 3.76 -30.47
C LEU A 180 8.15 3.60 -31.87
N VAL A 181 8.38 4.57 -32.76
CA VAL A 181 7.98 4.51 -34.16
C VAL A 181 9.05 3.72 -34.91
N PRO A 182 8.74 2.57 -35.52
CA PRO A 182 9.67 1.92 -36.42
C PRO A 182 9.99 2.90 -37.55
N GLU A 183 11.25 3.32 -37.69
CA GLU A 183 11.68 3.98 -38.91
C GLU A 183 11.36 3.04 -40.07
N LYS A 184 10.63 3.53 -41.08
CA LYS A 184 10.33 2.81 -42.31
C LYS A 184 11.64 2.58 -43.09
N ARG A 185 12.48 1.66 -42.64
CA ARG A 185 13.51 1.01 -43.42
C ARG A 185 13.17 -0.47 -43.45
N SER A 186 12.48 -0.85 -44.52
CA SER A 186 12.15 -2.25 -44.76
C SER A 186 13.44 -2.99 -45.07
N ILE A 187 13.73 -4.06 -44.31
CA ILE A 187 14.88 -4.96 -44.49
C ILE A 187 14.95 -5.51 -45.93
N THR A 188 13.85 -5.43 -46.68
CA THR A 188 13.72 -5.88 -48.07
C THR A 188 14.32 -4.95 -49.13
N ASP A 189 14.67 -3.70 -48.81
CA ASP A 189 15.27 -2.80 -49.82
C ASP A 189 16.70 -3.21 -50.19
N SER A 190 17.34 -4.07 -49.39
CA SER A 190 18.70 -4.57 -49.63
C SER A 190 18.76 -5.79 -50.57
N LEU A 191 17.62 -6.32 -51.03
CA LEU A 191 17.54 -7.60 -51.76
C LEU A 191 17.09 -7.48 -53.22
N ILE A 192 16.91 -6.26 -53.74
CA ILE A 192 16.47 -6.04 -55.12
C ILE A 192 17.60 -5.34 -55.88
N GLU A 193 18.31 -6.08 -56.74
CA GLU A 193 19.22 -5.47 -57.69
C GLU A 193 18.44 -4.58 -58.68
N PRO A 194 18.95 -3.39 -59.03
CA PRO A 194 18.26 -2.48 -59.92
C PRO A 194 18.18 -3.07 -61.34
N GLY A 195 16.96 -3.46 -61.75
CA GLY A 195 16.64 -3.80 -63.14
C GLY A 195 15.72 -5.00 -63.37
N GLN A 196 15.44 -5.83 -62.35
CA GLN A 196 14.84 -7.16 -62.58
C GLN A 196 13.38 -7.36 -62.12
N GLY A 197 12.61 -6.30 -61.88
CA GLY A 197 11.18 -6.45 -61.58
C GLY A 197 10.45 -5.13 -61.36
N ARG A 198 9.15 -5.09 -61.67
CA ARG A 198 8.28 -3.92 -61.43
C ARG A 198 7.39 -4.17 -60.22
N ARG A 199 7.35 -3.21 -59.28
CA ARG A 199 6.54 -3.27 -58.05
C ARG A 199 5.16 -2.66 -58.28
N PHE A 200 4.10 -3.37 -57.88
CA PHE A 200 2.74 -2.85 -57.82
C PHE A 200 2.15 -3.10 -56.41
N ARG A 201 2.01 -2.01 -55.64
CA ARG A 201 1.60 -2.03 -54.22
C ARG A 201 2.49 -2.97 -53.38
N HIS A 202 1.95 -4.07 -52.87
CA HIS A 202 2.67 -5.02 -52.01
C HIS A 202 3.21 -6.23 -52.79
N LEU A 203 3.08 -6.24 -54.14
CA LEU A 203 3.51 -7.35 -54.99
C LEU A 203 4.69 -6.93 -55.89
N VAL A 204 5.56 -7.89 -56.19
CA VAL A 204 6.68 -7.77 -57.13
C VAL A 204 6.36 -8.67 -58.32
N VAL A 205 6.35 -8.10 -59.53
CA VAL A 205 6.10 -8.82 -60.78
C VAL A 205 7.40 -8.95 -61.56
N PHE A 206 7.74 -10.18 -61.93
CA PHE A 206 8.87 -10.53 -62.80
C PHE A 206 8.34 -10.81 -64.21
N ASP A 207 9.01 -10.31 -65.25
CA ASP A 207 8.65 -10.63 -66.63
C ASP A 207 9.02 -12.09 -66.95
N GLY A 208 8.01 -12.94 -67.11
CA GLY A 208 8.17 -14.37 -67.37
C GLY A 208 8.52 -14.65 -68.83
N GLY A 209 9.74 -15.12 -69.08
CA GLY A 209 10.16 -15.60 -70.40
C GLY A 209 9.69 -17.04 -70.66
N ARG A 210 8.68 -17.21 -71.52
CA ARG A 210 8.48 -18.43 -72.29
C ARG A 210 9.06 -18.17 -73.67
N ASN A 211 10.15 -18.85 -74.01
CA ASN A 211 10.47 -19.18 -75.40
C ASN A 211 11.14 -20.54 -75.44
N ALA A 212 10.71 -21.30 -76.44
CA ALA A 212 11.18 -22.62 -76.84
C ALA A 212 12.63 -22.61 -77.32
#